data_AF-A0A9W4WRU5-F1
#
_entry.id   AF-A0A9W4WRU5-F1
#
_cell.length_a   1.000
_cell.length_b   1.000
_cell.length_c   1.000
_cell.angle_alpha   90.00
_cell.angle_beta   90.00
_cell.angle_gamma   90.00
#
_symmetry.space_group_name_H-M   'P 1'
#
loop_
_entity.id
_entity.type
_entity.pdbx_description
1 polymer ?
#
loop_
_entity_poly.entity_id
_entity_poly.type
_entity_poly.pdbx_seq_one_letter_code
_entity_poly.pdbx_strand_id
1 'polypeptide(L)'
;MERLVVFDFDWSMIDNNSDPWVLEQLSKELAKKIDELKRKVQWTDLMHMLLEELHQQGFSRQQIEDALAKIPFSPDMIEALKTIKRGKGEIIILSDSNTEYIDIILKAYGVRDLISIIISNPASWDENGRLHVKRLIPPEDPPHGCENKCAENICKDV
;
A
#
# COMPACT_ATOMS: atom_id res chain seq x y z
N MET A 1 -3.89 30.62 -3.18
CA MET A 1 -3.68 29.81 -1.98
C MET A 1 -3.25 28.44 -2.43
N GLU A 2 -2.01 28.07 -2.14
CA GLU A 2 -1.51 26.71 -2.35
C GLU A 2 -2.17 25.81 -1.29
N ARG A 3 -2.66 24.65 -1.72
CA ARG A 3 -3.35 23.70 -0.84
C ARG A 3 -2.67 22.37 -0.99
N LEU A 4 -2.17 21.83 0.11
CA LEU A 4 -1.71 20.46 0.21
C LEU A 4 -2.80 19.61 0.84
N VAL A 5 -3.17 18.50 0.19
CA VAL A 5 -4.06 17.49 0.74
C VAL A 5 -3.27 16.20 0.88
N VAL A 6 -3.28 15.64 2.09
CA VAL A 6 -2.59 14.39 2.41
C VAL A 6 -3.64 13.32 2.66
N PHE A 7 -3.53 12.19 1.95
CA PHE A 7 -4.44 11.06 2.08
C PHE A 7 -3.72 9.84 2.65
N ASP A 8 -4.42 9.11 3.49
CA ASP A 8 -4.24 7.66 3.58
C ASP A 8 -4.78 6.97 2.32
N PHE A 9 -4.31 5.76 2.04
CA PHE A 9 -4.70 4.96 0.89
C PHE A 9 -5.69 3.85 1.26
N ASP A 10 -5.25 2.81 1.97
CA ASP A 10 -6.10 1.67 2.35
C ASP A 10 -7.23 2.12 3.28
N TRP A 11 -8.44 1.60 3.05
CA TRP A 11 -9.69 2.02 3.73
C TRP A 11 -10.01 3.52 3.69
N SER A 12 -9.32 4.30 2.85
CA SER A 12 -9.46 5.75 2.77
C SER A 12 -9.69 6.23 1.33
N MET A 13 -8.72 6.00 0.45
CA MET A 13 -8.88 6.25 -0.98
C MET A 13 -9.51 5.05 -1.70
N ILE A 14 -9.05 3.85 -1.35
CA ILE A 14 -9.64 2.59 -1.83
C ILE A 14 -10.53 1.99 -0.73
N ASP A 15 -11.59 1.29 -1.13
CA ASP A 15 -12.58 0.75 -0.19
C ASP A 15 -12.19 -0.64 0.36
N ASN A 16 -10.88 -0.89 0.50
CA ASN A 16 -10.34 -2.14 1.02
C ASN A 16 -8.92 -1.96 1.58
N ASN A 17 -8.35 -3.02 2.16
CA ASN A 17 -6.93 -3.14 2.45
C ASN A 17 -6.24 -3.88 1.30
N SER A 18 -5.20 -3.27 0.74
CA SER A 18 -4.48 -3.75 -0.44
C SER A 18 -3.75 -5.08 -0.19
N ASP A 19 -3.22 -5.30 1.00
CA ASP A 19 -2.44 -6.49 1.35
C ASP A 19 -3.30 -7.77 1.43
N PRO A 20 -4.35 -7.86 2.29
CA PRO A 20 -5.26 -9.00 2.30
C PRO A 20 -5.96 -9.18 0.96
N TRP A 21 -6.32 -8.10 0.26
CA TRP A 21 -6.98 -8.19 -1.04
C TRP A 21 -6.17 -9.04 -2.02
N VAL A 22 -4.87 -8.76 -2.20
CA VAL A 22 -4.01 -9.52 -3.12
C VAL A 22 -3.98 -11.01 -2.73
N LEU A 23 -3.80 -11.31 -1.44
CA LEU A 23 -3.75 -12.71 -1.00
C LEU A 23 -5.11 -13.41 -1.14
N GLU A 24 -6.22 -12.74 -0.85
CA GLU A 24 -7.57 -13.31 -1.01
C GLU A 24 -7.92 -13.61 -2.47
N GLN A 25 -7.46 -12.77 -3.40
CA GLN A 25 -7.66 -12.98 -4.84
C GLN A 25 -6.81 -14.13 -5.39
N LEU A 26 -5.61 -14.34 -4.85
CA LEU A 26 -4.63 -15.26 -5.43
C LEU A 26 -4.49 -16.57 -4.63
N SER A 27 -4.38 -16.51 -3.31
CA SER A 27 -4.18 -17.68 -2.45
C SER A 27 -4.93 -17.56 -1.11
N LYS A 28 -6.11 -18.19 -1.06
CA LYS A 28 -6.93 -18.29 0.18
C LYS A 28 -6.19 -18.95 1.34
N GLU A 29 -5.19 -19.78 1.05
CA GLU A 29 -4.34 -20.38 2.07
C GLU A 29 -3.46 -19.32 2.74
N LEU A 30 -2.74 -18.52 1.95
CA LEU A 30 -1.88 -17.45 2.47
C LEU A 30 -2.68 -16.34 3.16
N ALA A 31 -3.87 -16.02 2.64
CA ALA A 31 -4.78 -15.08 3.30
C ALA A 31 -5.13 -15.52 4.74
N LYS A 32 -5.34 -16.82 4.99
CA LYS A 32 -5.61 -17.35 6.34
C LYS A 32 -4.39 -17.24 7.26
N LYS A 33 -3.17 -17.36 6.73
CA LYS A 33 -1.94 -17.22 7.53
C LYS A 33 -1.80 -15.84 8.15
N ILE A 34 -2.42 -14.81 7.56
CA ILE A 34 -2.46 -13.46 8.15
C ILE A 34 -3.02 -13.52 9.58
N ASP A 35 -4.16 -14.18 9.79
CA ASP A 35 -4.82 -14.21 11.10
C ASP A 35 -3.98 -14.92 12.17
N GLU A 36 -3.20 -15.93 11.76
CA GLU A 36 -2.34 -16.71 12.64
C GLU A 36 -1.07 -15.96 13.06
N LEU A 37 -0.56 -15.08 12.18
CA LEU A 37 0.76 -14.48 12.30
C LEU A 37 0.73 -12.97 12.61
N LYS A 38 -0.35 -12.25 12.32
CA LYS A 38 -0.44 -10.78 12.50
C LYS A 38 -0.23 -10.29 13.94
N ARG A 39 -0.36 -11.19 14.93
CA ARG A 39 -0.09 -10.89 16.36
C ARG A 39 1.33 -11.22 16.80
N LYS A 40 2.12 -11.88 15.94
CA LYS A 40 3.46 -12.41 16.26
C LYS A 40 4.56 -11.76 15.43
N VAL A 41 4.23 -11.31 14.23
CA VAL A 41 5.15 -10.70 13.27
C VAL A 41 4.63 -9.31 12.95
N GLN A 42 5.53 -8.33 12.81
CA GLN A 42 5.14 -7.00 12.36
C GLN A 42 4.51 -7.10 10.96
N TRP A 43 3.49 -6.28 10.70
CA TRP A 43 2.65 -6.40 9.51
C TRP A 43 3.42 -6.39 8.19
N THR A 44 4.27 -5.40 7.97
CA THR A 44 5.06 -5.26 6.74
C THR A 44 6.01 -6.44 6.52
N ASP A 45 6.66 -6.93 7.57
CA ASP A 45 7.52 -8.11 7.49
C ASP A 45 6.71 -9.37 7.17
N LEU A 46 5.53 -9.50 7.78
CA LEU A 46 4.61 -10.60 7.47
C LEU A 46 4.19 -10.56 6.00
N MET A 47 3.84 -9.39 5.46
CA MET A 47 3.49 -9.25 4.05
C MET A 47 4.68 -9.59 3.14
N HIS A 48 5.89 -9.17 3.50
CA HIS A 48 7.10 -9.55 2.77
C HIS A 48 7.28 -11.08 2.71
N MET A 49 7.09 -11.78 3.83
CA MET A 49 7.16 -13.24 3.90
C MET A 49 6.05 -13.91 3.08
N LEU A 50 4.81 -13.42 3.17
CA LEU A 50 3.70 -14.00 2.42
C LEU A 50 3.83 -13.78 0.91
N LEU A 51 4.42 -12.66 0.48
CA LEU A 51 4.73 -12.42 -0.93
C LEU A 51 5.81 -13.34 -1.48
N GLU A 52 6.78 -13.74 -0.64
CA GLU A 52 7.73 -14.80 -0.99
C GLU A 52 7.03 -16.14 -1.21
N GLU A 53 6.19 -16.56 -0.26
CA GLU A 53 5.43 -17.81 -0.40
C GLU A 53 4.49 -17.77 -1.61
N LEU A 54 3.85 -16.63 -1.87
CA LEU A 54 3.00 -16.42 -3.04
C LEU A 54 3.81 -16.59 -4.34
N HIS A 55 5.02 -16.03 -4.40
CA HIS A 55 5.92 -16.23 -5.54
C HIS A 55 6.36 -17.70 -5.68
N GLN A 56 6.68 -18.38 -4.57
CA GLN A 56 7.03 -19.81 -4.56
C GLN A 56 5.87 -20.72 -5.02
N GLN A 57 4.62 -20.29 -4.82
CA GLN A 57 3.43 -20.95 -5.38
C GLN A 57 3.26 -20.71 -6.90
N GLY A 58 4.13 -19.92 -7.53
CA GLY A 58 4.15 -19.67 -8.97
C GLY A 58 3.25 -18.53 -9.44
N PHE A 59 2.76 -17.68 -8.53
CA PHE A 59 2.00 -16.49 -8.92
C PHE A 59 2.94 -15.44 -9.52
N SER A 60 2.54 -14.93 -10.69
CA SER A 60 3.30 -13.95 -11.45
C SER A 60 2.99 -12.51 -11.02
N ARG A 61 3.92 -11.60 -11.32
CA ARG A 61 3.72 -10.15 -11.23
C ARG A 61 2.42 -9.70 -11.88
N GLN A 62 2.11 -10.18 -13.09
CA GLN A 62 0.90 -9.80 -13.81
C GLN A 62 -0.37 -10.19 -13.04
N GLN A 63 -0.40 -11.34 -12.38
CA GLN A 63 -1.56 -11.76 -11.58
C GLN A 63 -1.76 -10.86 -10.35
N ILE A 64 -0.68 -10.37 -9.73
CA ILE A 64 -0.75 -9.40 -8.65
C ILE A 64 -1.27 -8.05 -9.18
N GLU A 65 -0.73 -7.57 -10.31
CA GLU A 65 -1.21 -6.34 -10.96
C GLU A 65 -2.70 -6.44 -11.35
N ASP A 66 -3.12 -7.56 -11.92
CA ASP A 66 -4.52 -7.82 -12.30
C ASP A 66 -5.46 -7.91 -11.09
N ALA A 67 -4.98 -8.41 -9.95
CA ALA A 67 -5.74 -8.41 -8.70
C ALA A 67 -5.90 -6.98 -8.17
N LEU A 68 -4.81 -6.21 -8.12
CA LEU A 68 -4.82 -4.82 -7.67
C LEU A 68 -5.69 -3.93 -8.56
N ALA A 69 -5.68 -4.13 -9.88
CA ALA A 69 -6.51 -3.36 -10.82
C ALA A 69 -8.02 -3.53 -10.60
N LYS A 70 -8.44 -4.53 -9.81
CA LYS A 70 -9.85 -4.80 -9.48
C LYS A 70 -10.26 -4.32 -8.09
N ILE A 71 -9.32 -3.79 -7.29
CA ILE A 71 -9.63 -3.34 -5.93
C ILE A 71 -10.61 -2.16 -5.98
N PRO A 72 -11.72 -2.18 -5.23
CA PRO A 72 -12.69 -1.10 -5.29
C PRO A 72 -12.08 0.27 -4.97
N PHE A 73 -12.25 1.19 -5.91
CA PHE A 73 -11.85 2.59 -5.78
C PHE A 73 -13.04 3.46 -6.17
N SER A 74 -13.65 4.10 -5.17
CA SER A 74 -14.86 4.90 -5.35
C SER A 74 -14.71 5.97 -6.44
N PRO A 75 -15.64 6.03 -7.42
CA PRO A 75 -15.69 7.11 -8.41
C PRO A 75 -15.79 8.51 -7.79
N ASP A 76 -16.45 8.64 -6.64
CA ASP A 76 -16.57 9.92 -5.93
C ASP A 76 -15.22 10.39 -5.38
N MET A 77 -14.40 9.45 -4.87
CA MET A 77 -13.03 9.76 -4.46
C MET A 77 -12.19 10.20 -5.67
N ILE A 78 -12.31 9.52 -6.80
CA ILE A 78 -11.63 9.91 -8.05
C ILE A 78 -12.01 11.33 -8.47
N GLU A 79 -13.30 11.69 -8.41
CA GLU A 79 -13.75 13.06 -8.71
C GLU A 79 -13.28 14.09 -7.67
N ALA A 80 -13.14 13.70 -6.40
CA ALA A 80 -12.54 14.55 -5.37
C ALA A 80 -11.08 14.88 -5.70
N LEU A 81 -10.26 13.89 -6.09
CA LEU A 81 -8.87 14.10 -6.50
C LEU A 81 -8.78 15.07 -7.69
N LYS A 82 -9.61 14.86 -8.72
CA LYS A 82 -9.67 15.76 -9.88
C LYS A 82 -10.09 17.17 -9.49
N THR A 83 -11.03 17.32 -8.55
CA THR A 83 -11.47 18.62 -8.04
C THR A 83 -10.34 19.36 -7.33
N ILE A 84 -9.57 18.67 -6.50
CA ILE A 84 -8.38 19.23 -5.83
C ILE A 84 -7.40 19.75 -6.89
N LYS A 85 -7.10 18.95 -7.93
CA LYS A 85 -6.17 19.34 -9.00
C LYS A 85 -6.68 20.49 -9.87
N ARG A 86 -7.97 20.53 -10.23
CA ARG A 86 -8.58 21.70 -10.90
C ARG A 86 -8.42 22.97 -10.07
N GLY A 87 -8.50 22.83 -8.75
CA GLY A 87 -8.24 23.88 -7.77
C GLY A 87 -6.75 24.21 -7.54
N LYS A 88 -5.83 23.65 -8.33
CA LYS A 88 -4.36 23.77 -8.21
C LYS A 88 -3.83 23.29 -6.85
N GLY A 89 -4.52 22.34 -6.22
CA GLY A 89 -4.03 21.67 -5.01
C GLY A 89 -2.97 20.62 -5.35
N GLU A 90 -2.11 20.35 -4.39
CA GLU A 90 -1.18 19.22 -4.39
C GLU A 90 -1.76 18.07 -3.58
N ILE A 91 -1.49 16.85 -4.04
CA ILE A 91 -1.99 15.63 -3.40
C ILE A 91 -0.78 14.78 -3.06
N ILE A 92 -0.64 14.43 -1.79
CA ILE A 92 0.36 13.49 -1.30
C ILE A 92 -0.37 12.30 -0.70
N ILE A 93 0.16 11.11 -0.92
CA ILE A 93 -0.25 9.90 -0.22
C ILE A 93 0.76 9.62 0.89
N LEU A 94 0.28 9.48 2.12
CA LEU A 94 1.04 8.99 3.27
C LEU A 94 0.33 7.76 3.79
N SER A 95 0.83 6.56 3.49
CA SER A 95 0.11 5.31 3.77
C SER A 95 0.99 4.19 4.28
N ASP A 96 0.39 3.32 5.10
CA ASP A 96 1.02 2.08 5.57
C ASP A 96 0.76 0.87 4.65
N SER A 97 0.42 1.13 3.38
CA SER A 97 0.46 0.15 2.29
C SER A 97 1.91 0.01 1.78
N ASN A 98 2.13 -0.14 0.47
CA ASN A 98 3.45 -0.10 -0.14
C ASN A 98 3.46 0.66 -1.48
N THR A 99 4.64 1.16 -1.87
CA THR A 99 4.77 2.05 -3.04
C THR A 99 4.34 1.42 -4.36
N GLU A 100 4.59 0.12 -4.56
CA GLU A 100 4.22 -0.57 -5.80
C GLU A 100 2.71 -0.77 -5.90
N TYR A 101 2.04 -1.21 -4.83
CA TYR A 101 0.59 -1.39 -4.83
C TYR A 101 -0.14 -0.09 -5.10
N ILE A 102 0.23 0.98 -4.38
CA ILE A 102 -0.35 2.30 -4.55
C ILE A 102 -0.19 2.75 -6.01
N ASP A 103 1.01 2.62 -6.58
CA ASP A 103 1.30 3.05 -7.95
C ASP A 103 0.51 2.25 -8.99
N ILE A 104 0.44 0.92 -8.86
CA ILE A 104 -0.31 0.02 -9.75
C ILE A 104 -1.80 0.37 -9.72
N ILE A 105 -2.40 0.52 -8.54
CA ILE A 105 -3.83 0.84 -8.39
C ILE A 105 -4.13 2.21 -9.00
N LEU A 106 -3.35 3.24 -8.66
CA LEU A 106 -3.55 4.58 -9.22
C LEU A 106 -3.43 4.61 -10.75
N LYS A 107 -2.53 3.80 -11.33
CA LYS A 107 -2.39 3.65 -12.79
C LYS A 107 -3.60 2.94 -13.39
N ALA A 108 -4.08 1.86 -12.78
CA ALA A 108 -5.25 1.13 -13.24
C ALA A 108 -6.51 2.03 -13.30
N TYR A 109 -6.64 2.97 -12.37
CA TYR A 109 -7.74 3.93 -12.33
C TYR A 109 -7.47 5.26 -13.05
N GLY A 110 -6.31 5.41 -13.71
CA GLY A 110 -5.98 6.60 -14.50
C GLY A 110 -5.83 7.89 -13.68
N VAL A 111 -5.47 7.79 -12.39
CA VAL A 111 -5.34 8.93 -11.47
C VAL A 111 -3.93 9.13 -10.93
N ARG A 112 -2.96 8.33 -11.36
CA ARG A 112 -1.56 8.42 -10.91
C ARG A 112 -0.94 9.81 -11.09
N ASP A 113 -1.23 10.47 -12.21
CA ASP A 113 -0.70 11.81 -12.53
C ASP A 113 -1.28 12.94 -11.66
N LEU A 114 -2.33 12.65 -10.89
CA LEU A 114 -2.89 13.60 -9.93
C LEU A 114 -2.03 13.66 -8.65
N ILE A 115 -1.30 12.59 -8.34
CA ILE A 115 -0.55 12.44 -7.10
C ILE A 115 0.87 12.97 -7.26
N SER A 116 1.25 13.91 -6.39
CA SER A 116 2.58 14.53 -6.37
C SER A 116 3.63 13.61 -5.74
N ILE A 117 3.35 13.06 -4.55
CA ILE A 117 4.30 12.25 -3.77
C ILE A 117 3.56 11.06 -3.14
N ILE A 118 4.21 9.90 -3.11
CA ILE A 118 3.78 8.73 -2.36
C ILE A 118 4.84 8.44 -1.29
N ILE A 119 4.45 8.48 -0.03
CA ILE A 119 5.26 8.15 1.14
C ILE A 119 4.64 6.90 1.76
N SER A 120 5.33 5.77 1.63
CA SER A 120 4.84 4.47 2.09
C SER A 120 5.99 3.49 2.25
N ASN A 121 5.70 2.25 2.66
CA ASN A 121 6.69 1.18 2.74
C ASN A 121 7.29 0.94 1.33
N PRO A 122 8.62 1.09 1.15
CA PRO A 122 9.22 0.90 -0.17
C PRO A 122 9.06 -0.54 -0.63
N ALA A 123 8.62 -0.68 -1.88
CA ALA A 123 8.51 -1.96 -2.55
C ALA A 123 9.17 -1.94 -3.94
N SER A 124 9.63 -3.11 -4.38
CA SER A 124 10.29 -3.27 -5.69
C SER A 124 10.23 -4.72 -6.16
N TRP A 125 10.09 -4.92 -7.47
CA TRP A 125 10.22 -6.23 -8.10
C TRP A 125 11.67 -6.59 -8.34
N ASP A 126 12.05 -7.84 -8.06
CA ASP A 126 13.36 -8.37 -8.47
C ASP A 126 13.34 -8.96 -9.90
N GLU A 127 14.51 -9.43 -10.35
CA GLU A 127 14.70 -10.04 -11.67
C GLU A 127 13.90 -11.33 -11.89
N ASN A 128 13.51 -12.01 -10.81
CA ASN A 128 12.70 -13.23 -10.86
C ASN A 128 11.20 -12.92 -10.82
N GLY A 129 10.82 -11.65 -10.66
CA GLY A 129 9.43 -11.23 -10.56
C GLY A 129 8.82 -11.42 -9.17
N ARG A 130 9.63 -11.55 -8.11
CA ARG A 130 9.15 -11.47 -6.73
C ARG A 130 9.05 -10.01 -6.29
N LEU A 131 7.94 -9.67 -5.63
CA LEU A 131 7.77 -8.38 -4.97
C LEU A 131 8.45 -8.39 -3.60
N HIS A 132 9.34 -7.43 -3.38
CA HIS A 132 9.96 -7.17 -2.08
C HIS A 132 9.35 -5.94 -1.47
N VAL A 133 8.90 -6.04 -0.22
CA VAL A 133 8.42 -4.89 0.58
C VAL A 133 9.31 -4.73 1.81
N LYS A 134 9.61 -3.49 2.21
CA LYS A 134 10.37 -3.19 3.44
C LYS A 134 9.65 -2.12 4.25
N ARG A 135 9.84 -2.13 5.57
CA ARG A 135 9.36 -1.06 6.45
C ARG A 135 9.94 0.29 6.01
N LEU A 136 9.14 1.36 6.06
CA LEU A 136 9.63 2.72 5.78
C LEU A 136 10.67 3.17 6.82
N ILE A 137 10.41 2.91 8.10
CA ILE A 137 11.38 3.03 9.19
C ILE A 137 11.91 1.61 9.50
N PRO A 138 13.19 1.32 9.19
CA PRO A 138 13.81 0.03 9.49
C PRO A 138 13.84 -0.25 11.01
N PRO A 139 13.80 -1.53 11.43
CA PRO A 139 13.86 -1.88 12.84
C PRO A 139 15.20 -1.53 13.51
N GLU A 140 16.26 -1.31 12.72
CA GLU A 140 17.56 -0.84 13.20
C GLU A 140 17.59 0.65 13.51
N ASP A 141 16.68 1.43 12.93
CA ASP A 141 16.57 2.86 13.14
C ASP A 141 15.69 3.16 14.36
N PRO A 142 16.00 4.22 15.13
CA PRO A 142 15.15 4.62 16.23
C PRO A 142 13.77 5.04 15.67
N PRO A 143 12.67 4.68 16.35
CA PRO A 143 11.38 5.30 16.09
C PRO A 143 11.49 6.82 16.17
N HIS A 144 10.60 7.54 15.47
CA HIS A 144 10.68 8.99 15.29
C HIS A 144 10.66 9.81 16.61
N GLY A 145 10.40 9.17 17.75
CA GLY A 145 10.43 9.80 19.08
C GLY A 145 9.23 10.70 19.36
N CYS A 146 8.10 10.45 18.66
CA CYS A 146 6.88 11.22 18.85
C CYS A 146 6.33 11.04 20.27
N GLU A 147 5.78 12.13 20.83
CA GLU A 147 5.14 12.10 22.15
C GLU A 147 3.96 11.12 22.17
N ASN A 148 3.22 11.04 21.06
CA ASN A 148 2.18 10.03 20.86
C ASN A 148 2.78 8.73 20.31
N LYS A 149 2.22 7.60 20.73
CA LYS A 149 2.64 6.29 20.23
C LYS A 149 2.30 6.17 18.74
N CYS A 150 3.35 6.09 17.91
CA CYS A 150 3.26 5.79 16.49
C CYS A 150 3.52 4.30 16.24
N ALA A 151 3.05 3.78 15.10
CA ALA A 151 3.51 2.47 14.61
C ALA A 151 5.02 2.44 14.37
N GLU A 152 5.61 1.25 14.48
CA GLU A 152 7.07 1.05 14.39
C GLU A 152 7.64 1.38 13.00
N ASN A 153 6.86 1.17 11.95
CA ASN A 153 7.29 1.26 10.55
C ASN A 153 6.95 2.60 9.90
N ILE A 154 5.87 3.28 10.31
CA ILE A 154 5.48 4.60 9.80
C ILE A 154 4.74 5.41 10.86
N CYS A 155 5.19 6.64 11.11
CA CYS A 155 4.57 7.51 12.12
C CYS A 155 3.31 8.18 11.58
N LYS A 156 2.25 7.39 11.57
CA LYS A 156 0.94 7.75 11.07
C LYS A 156 -0.18 7.08 11.87
N ASP A 157 0.08 5.89 12.37
CA ASP A 157 -0.89 5.10 13.14
C ASP A 157 -1.02 5.63 14.58
N VAL A 158 -2.25 5.66 15.12
CA VAL A 158 -2.57 5.95 16.54
C VAL A 158 -3.53 4.90 17.07
#